data_AF-D8G637-F1
#
_entry.id   AF-D8G637-F1
#
_cell.length_a   1.000
_cell.length_b   1.000
_cell.length_c   1.000
_cell.angle_alpha   90.00
_cell.angle_beta   90.00
_cell.angle_gamma   90.00
#
_symmetry.space_group_name_H-M   'P 1'
#
loop_
_entity.id
_entity.type
_entity.pdbx_description
1 polymer ?
#
loop_
_entity_poly.entity_id
_entity_poly.type
_entity_poly.pdbx_seq_one_letter_code
_entity_poly.pdbx_strand_id
1 'polypeptide(L)'
;MKLTYRGISYEYTPPVVETVEGNIGGKYRGLDWRFRNLKKAPLLQPSVNLTYRGVTYSNNPSAIVESQAAVDQTDPTPVMPISEQARSLMMDRDRAAKKRHQSMLSRLAAEVGLNITPSESYHQG
;
A
#
# COMPACT_ATOMS: atom_id res chain seq x y z
N MET A 1 -32.32 18.11 -15.64
CA MET A 1 -31.71 17.84 -16.96
C MET A 1 -31.51 16.33 -17.08
N LYS A 2 -32.03 15.69 -18.14
CA LYS A 2 -31.82 14.24 -18.39
C LYS A 2 -30.48 14.02 -19.10
N LEU A 3 -29.76 12.95 -18.76
CA LEU A 3 -28.51 12.60 -19.44
C LEU A 3 -28.85 12.09 -20.85
N THR A 4 -28.17 12.59 -21.87
CA THR A 4 -28.36 12.17 -23.27
C THR A 4 -27.05 11.67 -23.86
N TYR A 5 -27.06 10.46 -24.41
CA TYR A 5 -25.92 9.90 -25.14
C TYR A 5 -26.41 9.38 -26.50
N ARG A 6 -25.75 9.80 -27.59
CA ARG A 6 -26.10 9.47 -28.99
C ARG A 6 -27.60 9.67 -29.33
N GLY A 7 -28.19 10.75 -28.84
CA GLY A 7 -29.60 11.08 -29.10
C GLY A 7 -30.62 10.30 -28.26
N ILE A 8 -30.19 9.36 -27.40
CA ILE A 8 -31.06 8.63 -26.49
C ILE A 8 -31.03 9.32 -25.12
N SER A 9 -32.20 9.62 -24.57
CA SER A 9 -32.33 10.14 -23.21
C SER A 9 -32.36 9.00 -22.20
N TYR A 10 -31.50 9.07 -21.20
CA TYR A 10 -31.40 8.10 -20.13
C TYR A 10 -32.15 8.59 -18.90
N GLU A 11 -32.90 7.68 -18.28
CA GLU A 11 -33.39 7.82 -16.93
C GLU A 11 -32.31 7.29 -15.99
N TYR A 12 -31.55 8.21 -15.40
CA TYR A 12 -30.43 7.86 -14.53
C TYR A 12 -30.92 7.70 -13.09
N THR A 13 -30.94 6.47 -12.61
CA THR A 13 -31.21 6.13 -11.21
C THR A 13 -29.89 5.73 -10.55
N PRO A 14 -29.14 6.68 -9.94
CA PRO A 14 -27.88 6.35 -9.30
C PRO A 14 -28.11 5.36 -8.15
N PRO A 15 -27.22 4.36 -7.97
CA PRO A 15 -27.27 3.51 -6.80
C PRO A 15 -27.00 4.35 -5.55
N VAL A 16 -27.94 4.32 -4.60
CA VAL A 16 -27.80 5.03 -3.33
C VAL A 16 -26.92 4.18 -2.40
N VAL A 17 -25.74 4.69 -2.06
CA VAL A 17 -24.84 4.06 -1.11
C VAL A 17 -25.09 4.64 0.29
N GLU A 18 -25.47 3.79 1.24
CA GLU A 18 -25.69 4.22 2.62
C GLU A 18 -24.35 4.56 3.30
N THR A 19 -24.19 5.83 3.68
CA THR A 19 -23.02 6.35 4.40
C THR A 19 -23.40 6.87 5.78
N VAL A 20 -22.50 6.73 6.75
CA VAL A 20 -22.62 7.32 8.09
C VAL A 20 -21.58 8.42 8.21
N GLU A 21 -21.99 9.55 8.78
CA GLU A 21 -21.08 10.65 9.08
C GLU A 21 -20.21 10.30 10.29
N GLY A 22 -18.90 10.50 10.15
CA GLY A 22 -17.98 10.36 11.27
C GLY A 22 -18.21 11.45 12.33
N ASN A 23 -17.85 11.15 13.58
CA ASN A 23 -17.92 12.11 14.69
C ASN A 23 -16.96 13.30 14.54
N ILE A 24 -15.94 13.16 13.68
CA ILE A 24 -14.91 14.18 13.44
C ILE A 24 -15.20 14.88 12.11
N GLY A 25 -15.28 16.20 12.18
CA GLY A 25 -15.41 17.08 11.02
C GLY A 25 -15.20 18.53 11.40
N GLY A 26 -15.16 19.41 10.40
CA GLY A 26 -15.03 20.85 10.63
C GLY A 26 -15.06 21.64 9.32
N LYS A 27 -14.71 22.92 9.39
CA LYS A 27 -14.54 23.74 8.19
C LYS A 27 -13.08 24.09 7.97
N TYR A 28 -12.59 23.87 6.75
CA TYR A 28 -11.26 24.29 6.31
C TYR A 28 -11.42 25.27 5.14
N ARG A 29 -10.91 26.50 5.31
CA ARG A 29 -11.04 27.59 4.32
C ARG A 29 -12.48 27.81 3.83
N GLY A 30 -13.44 27.71 4.75
CA GLY A 30 -14.87 27.85 4.44
C GLY A 30 -15.53 26.60 3.84
N LEU A 31 -14.76 25.58 3.45
CA LEU A 31 -15.28 24.32 2.93
C LEU A 31 -15.47 23.31 4.07
N ASP A 32 -16.58 22.57 4.03
CA ASP A 32 -16.83 21.50 4.99
C ASP A 32 -15.97 20.28 4.70
N TRP A 33 -15.29 19.76 5.71
CA TRP A 33 -14.55 18.50 5.60
C TRP A 33 -15.08 17.54 6.67
N ARG A 34 -15.61 16.41 6.20
CA ARG A 34 -16.20 15.35 7.03
C ARG A 34 -15.84 14.01 6.42
N PHE A 35 -15.56 13.02 7.28
CA PHE A 35 -15.43 11.65 6.82
C PHE A 35 -16.81 11.01 6.67
N ARG A 36 -17.07 10.44 5.50
CA ARG A 36 -18.29 9.68 5.21
C ARG A 36 -17.90 8.22 5.01
N ASN A 37 -18.06 7.42 6.07
CA ASN A 37 -17.75 6.00 6.01
C ASN A 37 -18.97 5.22 5.49
N LEU A 38 -18.72 4.10 4.83
CA LEU A 38 -19.79 3.18 4.43
C LEU A 38 -20.49 2.64 5.69
N LYS A 39 -21.83 2.62 5.69
CA LYS A 39 -22.60 2.04 6.80
C LYS A 39 -22.36 0.53 6.91
N LYS A 40 -22.25 -0.14 5.77
CA LYS A 40 -21.91 -1.57 5.68
C LYS A 40 -20.42 -1.71 5.40
N ALA A 41 -19.74 -2.55 6.18
CA ALA A 41 -18.35 -2.89 5.91
C ALA A 41 -18.21 -3.47 4.48
N PRO A 42 -17.25 -3.00 3.68
CA PRO A 42 -17.03 -3.52 2.34
C PRO A 42 -16.64 -5.00 2.44
N LEU A 43 -17.23 -5.83 1.58
CA LEU A 43 -16.81 -7.21 1.43
C LEU A 43 -15.52 -7.20 0.61
N LEU A 44 -14.41 -7.49 1.27
CA LEU A 44 -13.12 -7.67 0.61
C LEU A 44 -13.18 -8.94 -0.23
N GLN A 45 -12.81 -8.82 -1.50
CA GLN A 45 -12.69 -9.99 -2.35
C GLN A 45 -11.43 -10.78 -1.96
N PRO A 46 -11.47 -12.13 -2.01
CA PRO A 46 -10.32 -12.95 -1.71
C PRO A 46 -9.18 -12.64 -2.70
N SER A 47 -7.95 -12.57 -2.17
CA SER A 47 -6.73 -12.37 -2.96
C SER A 47 -6.27 -13.63 -3.69
N VAL A 48 -6.82 -14.78 -3.32
CA VAL A 48 -6.47 -16.08 -3.91
C VAL A 48 -7.29 -16.31 -5.17
N ASN A 49 -6.60 -16.74 -6.24
CA ASN A 49 -7.25 -17.19 -7.46
C ASN A 49 -7.97 -18.53 -7.21
N LEU A 50 -9.23 -18.62 -7.61
CA LEU A 50 -10.05 -19.81 -7.43
C LEU A 50 -10.00 -20.68 -8.68
N THR A 51 -9.99 -22.00 -8.53
CA THR A 51 -10.05 -22.92 -9.67
C THR A 51 -11.31 -23.75 -9.61
N TYR A 52 -12.08 -23.75 -10.69
CA TYR A 52 -13.27 -24.60 -10.83
C TYR A 52 -13.16 -25.41 -12.12
N ARG A 53 -13.18 -26.75 -11.99
CA ARG A 53 -13.03 -27.71 -13.10
C ARG A 53 -11.83 -27.44 -14.03
N GLY A 54 -10.70 -27.02 -13.45
CA GLY A 54 -9.46 -26.74 -14.20
C GLY A 54 -9.40 -25.35 -14.83
N VAL A 55 -10.46 -24.54 -14.74
CA VAL A 55 -10.44 -23.13 -15.18
C VAL A 55 -10.13 -22.25 -13.98
N THR A 56 -9.14 -21.38 -14.12
CA THR A 56 -8.77 -20.38 -13.11
C THR A 56 -9.66 -19.14 -13.23
N TYR A 57 -10.17 -18.71 -12.09
CA TYR A 57 -11.01 -17.53 -11.92
C TYR A 57 -10.27 -16.57 -10.99
N SER A 58 -10.10 -15.33 -11.43
CA SER A 58 -9.60 -14.26 -10.59
C SER A 58 -10.55 -13.08 -10.63
N ASN A 59 -10.74 -12.45 -9.48
CA ASN A 59 -11.45 -11.18 -9.40
C ASN A 59 -10.56 -9.99 -9.78
N ASN A 60 -9.26 -10.22 -9.99
CA ASN A 60 -8.32 -9.23 -10.50
C ASN A 60 -7.87 -9.68 -11.91
N PRO A 61 -8.34 -9.03 -12.99
CA PRO A 61 -7.98 -9.43 -14.36
C PRO A 61 -6.47 -9.33 -14.62
N SER A 62 -5.74 -8.48 -13.88
CA SER A 62 -4.28 -8.36 -13.98
C SER A 62 -3.54 -9.59 -13.43
N ALA A 63 -4.10 -10.28 -12.43
CA ALA A 63 -3.48 -11.46 -11.81
C ALA A 63 -3.57 -12.71 -12.71
N ILE A 64 -4.54 -12.76 -13.62
CA ILE A 64 -4.72 -13.89 -14.55
C ILE A 64 -3.55 -13.95 -15.54
N VAL A 65 -3.10 -12.79 -16.02
CA VAL A 65 -2.00 -12.66 -16.99
C VAL A 65 -0.67 -13.15 -16.39
N GLU A 66 -0.40 -12.85 -15.12
CA GLU A 66 0.80 -13.32 -14.41
C GLU A 66 0.76 -14.84 -14.17
N SER A 67 -0.41 -15.39 -13.85
CA SER A 67 -0.57 -16.83 -13.60
C SER A 67 -0.46 -17.71 -14.86
N GLN A 68 -0.71 -17.16 -16.05
CA GLN A 68 -0.52 -17.86 -17.33
C GLN A 68 0.90 -17.69 -17.89
N ALA A 69 1.57 -16.57 -17.59
CA ALA A 69 2.97 -16.37 -17.95
C ALA A 69 3.95 -17.20 -17.09
N ALA A 70 3.54 -17.60 -15.87
CA ALA A 70 4.38 -18.39 -14.96
C ALA A 70 4.40 -19.91 -15.22
N VAL A 71 3.62 -20.42 -16.19
CA VAL A 71 3.59 -21.87 -16.50
C VAL A 71 4.76 -22.28 -17.43
N ASP A 72 5.37 -21.33 -18.13
CA ASP A 72 6.40 -21.61 -19.16
C ASP A 72 7.83 -21.15 -18.81
N GLN A 73 8.10 -20.77 -17.56
CA GLN A 73 9.48 -20.50 -17.10
C GLN A 73 9.74 -21.17 -15.75
N THR A 74 10.07 -22.46 -15.80
CA THR A 74 10.83 -23.12 -14.73
C THR A 74 12.28 -22.68 -14.78
N ASP A 75 12.55 -21.44 -14.38
CA ASP A 75 13.86 -21.07 -13.84
C ASP A 75 13.71 -21.03 -12.32
N PRO A 76 14.48 -21.83 -11.55
CA PRO A 76 14.38 -21.82 -10.10
C PRO A 76 14.92 -20.49 -9.60
N THR A 77 14.02 -19.55 -9.29
CA THR A 77 14.37 -18.44 -8.41
C THR A 77 15.03 -19.03 -7.17
N PRO A 78 16.26 -18.63 -6.78
CA PRO A 78 16.91 -19.20 -5.62
C PRO A 78 16.08 -18.83 -4.39
N VAL A 79 15.29 -19.80 -3.92
CA VAL A 79 14.53 -19.68 -2.70
C VAL A 79 15.57 -19.67 -1.59
N MET A 80 15.88 -18.48 -1.07
CA MET A 80 16.77 -18.37 0.09
C MET A 80 16.17 -19.24 1.22
N PRO A 81 16.98 -20.06 1.90
CA PRO A 81 16.49 -20.82 3.03
C PRO A 81 15.89 -19.87 4.07
N ILE A 82 14.82 -20.31 4.73
CA ILE A 82 14.07 -19.49 5.70
C ILE A 82 15.00 -18.90 6.78
N SER A 83 16.05 -19.63 7.16
CA SER A 83 17.09 -19.17 8.09
C SER A 83 17.86 -17.95 7.58
N GLU A 84 18.16 -17.89 6.28
CA GLU A 84 18.87 -16.76 5.67
C GLU A 84 17.96 -15.54 5.54
N GLN A 85 16.68 -15.75 5.23
CA GLN A 85 15.67 -14.68 5.24
C GLN A 85 15.46 -14.11 6.65
N ALA A 86 15.41 -14.96 7.68
CA ALA A 86 15.31 -14.49 9.07
C ALA A 86 16.55 -13.68 9.47
N ARG A 87 17.74 -14.12 9.05
CA ARG A 87 19.00 -13.42 9.30
C ARG A 87 19.05 -12.05 8.63
N SER A 88 18.59 -11.92 7.38
CA SER A 88 18.55 -10.62 6.68
C SER A 88 17.60 -9.64 7.37
N LEU A 89 16.40 -10.08 7.76
CA LEU A 89 15.44 -9.25 8.48
C LEU A 89 15.97 -8.75 9.82
N MET A 90 16.69 -9.61 10.57
CA MET A 90 17.33 -9.21 11.82
C MET A 90 18.40 -8.13 11.58
N MET A 91 19.26 -8.31 10.58
CA MET A 91 20.29 -7.34 10.22
C MET A 91 19.70 -6.00 9.77
N ASP A 92 18.62 -6.03 8.98
CA ASP A 92 17.95 -4.83 8.51
C ASP A 92 17.30 -4.03 9.64
N ARG A 93 16.71 -4.73 10.61
CA ARG A 93 16.19 -4.11 11.83
C ARG A 93 17.28 -3.39 12.61
N ASP A 94 18.43 -4.03 12.78
CA ASP A 94 19.56 -3.45 13.52
C ASP A 94 20.16 -2.25 12.77
N ARG A 95 20.31 -2.34 11.45
CA ARG A 95 20.73 -1.20 10.61
C ARG A 95 19.75 -0.05 10.75
N ALA A 96 18.44 -0.31 10.72
CA ALA A 96 17.42 0.72 10.85
C ALA A 96 17.48 1.41 12.24
N ALA A 97 17.68 0.64 13.31
CA ALA A 97 17.86 1.18 14.66
C ALA A 97 19.11 2.07 14.75
N LYS A 98 20.26 1.62 14.23
CA LYS A 98 21.51 2.39 14.19
C LYS A 98 21.34 3.70 13.41
N LYS A 99 20.75 3.64 12.21
CA LYS A 99 20.47 4.83 11.39
C LYS A 99 19.57 5.82 12.14
N ARG A 100 18.55 5.34 12.86
CA ARG A 100 17.67 6.20 13.67
C ARG A 100 18.46 6.89 14.78
N HIS A 101 19.26 6.15 15.55
CA HIS A 101 20.08 6.72 16.62
C HIS A 101 21.07 7.75 16.08
N GLN A 102 21.73 7.46 14.96
CA GLN A 102 22.64 8.39 14.30
C GLN A 102 21.93 9.67 13.86
N SER A 103 20.73 9.56 13.27
CA SER A 103 19.95 10.75 12.86
C SER A 103 19.57 11.64 14.06
N MET A 104 19.22 11.03 15.20
CA MET A 104 18.92 11.75 16.43
C MET A 104 20.16 12.46 17.00
N LEU A 105 21.32 11.79 17.00
CA LEU A 105 22.58 12.38 17.45
C LEU A 105 23.03 13.52 16.52
N SER A 106 22.89 13.36 15.21
CA SER A 106 23.21 14.40 14.23
C SER A 106 22.35 15.65 14.44
N ARG A 107 21.05 15.47 14.73
CA ARG A 107 20.16 16.57 15.07
C ARG A 107 20.58 17.29 16.35
N LEU A 108 20.90 16.55 17.41
CA LEU A 108 21.38 17.13 18.68
C LEU A 108 22.69 17.88 18.49
N ALA A 109 23.63 17.31 17.73
CA ALA A 109 24.90 17.97 17.43
C ALA A 109 24.69 19.32 16.74
N ALA A 110 23.76 19.38 15.76
CA ALA A 110 23.39 20.63 15.11
C ALA A 110 22.76 21.65 16.08
N GLU A 111 21.93 21.21 17.04
CA GLU A 111 21.35 22.07 18.07
C GLU A 111 22.41 22.65 19.03
N VAL A 112 23.50 21.92 19.29
CA VAL A 112 24.64 22.35 20.13
C VAL A 112 25.69 23.13 19.33
N GLY A 113 25.51 23.30 18.02
CA GLY A 113 26.45 24.01 17.13
C GLY A 113 27.68 23.17 16.75
N LEU A 114 27.65 21.85 16.99
CA LEU A 114 28.66 20.90 16.52
C LEU A 114 28.28 20.43 15.12
N ASN A 115 28.91 21.01 14.10
CA ASN A 115 28.68 20.66 12.69
C ASN A 115 29.43 19.36 12.33
N ILE A 116 28.98 18.22 12.86
CA ILE A 116 29.55 16.91 12.54
C ILE A 116 28.92 16.44 11.22
N THR A 117 29.69 16.45 10.13
CA THR A 117 29.26 15.92 8.84
C THR A 117 29.14 14.40 8.91
N PRO A 118 27.95 13.81 8.66
CA PRO A 118 27.76 12.37 8.78
C PRO A 118 28.66 11.55 7.83
N SER A 119 29.12 12.15 6.73
CA SER A 119 29.95 11.52 5.69
C SER A 119 31.34 11.08 6.14
N GLU A 120 31.90 11.64 7.22
CA GLU A 120 33.25 11.27 7.70
C GLU A 120 33.27 10.03 8.59
N SER A 121 32.10 9.56 9.04
CA SER A 121 31.98 8.39 9.92
C SER A 121 31.91 7.04 9.19
N TYR A 122 31.95 7.02 7.85
CA TYR A 122 31.69 5.83 7.02
C TYR A 122 32.92 4.94 6.71
N HIS A 123 34.05 5.12 7.41
CA HIS A 123 35.30 4.39 7.09
C HIS A 123 35.76 3.29 8.06
N GLN A 124 34.93 2.79 8.99
CA GLN A 124 35.31 1.61 9.77
C GLN A 124 34.16 0.61 9.93
N GLY A 125 34.40 -0.61 9.39
CA GLY A 125 33.68 -1.85 9.71
C GLY A 125 33.00 -2.50 8.53
#